data_AF-A0A2E6H8D0-F1
#
_entry.id   AF-A0A2E6H8D0-F1
#
_cell.length_a   1.000
_cell.length_b   1.000
_cell.length_c   1.000
_cell.angle_alpha   90.00
_cell.angle_beta   90.00
_cell.angle_gamma   90.00
#
_symmetry.space_group_name_H-M   'P 1'
#
loop_
_entity.id
_entity.type
_entity.pdbx_description
1 polymer ?
#
loop_
_entity_poly.entity_id
_entity_poly.type
_entity_poly.pdbx_seq_one_letter_code
_entity_poly.pdbx_strand_id
1 'polypeptide(L)' 'MDKVTTTVKSAISGLFAVLTSIIGLLVLSQVVFGEEAGMNVIGNIQAIVNGFVGPTASLAGLITLLLVVGLLQQQNTDK' A
#
# COMPACT_ATOMS: atom_id res chain seq x y z
N MET A 1 3.50 -32.92 -1.16
CA MET A 1 3.98 -31.58 -0.77
C MET A 1 2.99 -30.48 -1.18
N ASP A 2 2.44 -30.55 -2.40
CA ASP A 2 1.69 -29.44 -3.02
C ASP A 2 0.42 -29.01 -2.28
N LYS A 3 -0.30 -29.95 -1.67
CA LYS A 3 -1.52 -29.64 -0.91
C LYS A 3 -1.23 -28.83 0.36
N VAL A 4 -0.16 -29.16 1.08
CA VAL A 4 0.26 -28.43 2.29
C VAL A 4 0.73 -27.02 1.90
N THR A 5 1.57 -26.90 0.88
CA THR A 5 2.04 -25.60 0.38
C THR A 5 0.89 -24.73 -0.10
N THR A 6 -0.10 -25.31 -0.80
CA THR A 6 -1.28 -24.59 -1.28
C THR A 6 -2.16 -24.11 -0.14
N THR A 7 -2.42 -24.96 0.86
CA THR A 7 -3.20 -24.58 2.05
C THR A 7 -2.51 -23.47 2.83
N VAL A 8 -1.20 -23.58 3.05
CA VAL A 8 -0.41 -22.55 3.75
C VAL A 8 -0.43 -21.24 2.98
N LYS A 9 -0.22 -21.26 1.66
CA LYS A 9 -0.29 -20.07 0.81
C LYS A 9 -1.67 -19.40 0.88
N SER A 10 -2.74 -20.20 0.82
CA SER A 10 -4.12 -19.70 0.90
C SER A 10 -4.39 -19.04 2.25
N ALA A 11 -4.00 -19.68 3.36
CA ALA A 11 -4.15 -19.12 4.70
C ALA A 11 -3.39 -17.80 4.87
N ILE A 12 -2.14 -17.74 4.39
CA ILE A 12 -1.33 -16.52 4.40
C ILE A 12 -2.01 -15.43 3.58
N SER A 13 -2.46 -15.73 2.36
CA SER A 13 -3.16 -14.72 1.52
C SER A 13 -4.46 -14.22 2.15
N GLY A 14 -5.24 -15.09 2.79
CA GLY A 14 -6.45 -14.71 3.49
C GLY A 14 -6.16 -13.80 4.67
N LEU A 15 -5.11 -14.12 5.45
CA LEU A 15 -4.66 -13.26 6.54
C LEU A 15 -4.20 -11.89 6.04
N PHE A 16 -3.40 -11.85 4.96
CA PHE A 16 -2.99 -10.58 4.34
C PHE A 16 -4.19 -9.74 3.89
N ALA A 17 -5.20 -10.35 3.28
CA ALA A 17 -6.41 -9.64 2.86
C ALA A 17 -7.13 -8.98 4.05
N VAL A 18 -7.27 -9.72 5.16
CA VAL A 18 -7.88 -9.18 6.39
C VAL A 18 -7.03 -8.06 7.00
N LEU A 19 -5.72 -8.25 7.12
CA LEU A 19 -4.84 -7.21 7.68
C LEU A 19 -4.83 -5.94 6.82
N THR A 20 -4.86 -6.10 5.50
CA THR A 20 -4.92 -4.97 4.55
C THR A 20 -6.22 -4.19 4.69
N SER A 21 -7.36 -4.87 4.87
CA SER A 21 -8.64 -4.18 5.06
C SER A 21 -8.67 -3.40 6.37
N ILE A 22 -8.09 -3.95 7.45
CA ILE A 22 -7.95 -3.24 8.73
C ILE A 22 -7.10 -1.98 8.57
N ILE A 23 -5.95 -2.06 7.88
CA ILE A 23 -5.13 -0.87 7.61
C ILE A 23 -5.93 0.18 6.84
N GLY A 24 -6.71 -0.22 5.82
CA GLY A 24 -7.58 0.69 5.09
C GLY A 24 -8.57 1.44 6.00
N LEU A 25 -9.23 0.72 6.91
CA LEU A 25 -10.14 1.32 7.89
C LEU A 25 -9.42 2.27 8.85
N LEU A 26 -8.22 1.92 9.30
CA LEU A 26 -7.44 2.78 10.20
C LEU A 26 -6.94 4.05 9.50
N VAL A 27 -6.56 3.97 8.22
CA VAL A 27 -6.24 5.15 7.41
C VAL A 27 -7.46 6.07 7.31
N LEU A 28 -8.64 5.53 7.03
CA LEU A 28 -9.88 6.32 6.99
C LEU A 28 -10.20 6.95 8.34
N SER A 29 -10.04 6.21 9.44
CA SER A 29 -10.19 6.73 10.81
C SER A 29 -9.27 7.92 11.05
N GLN A 30 -7.99 7.82 10.69
CA GLN A 30 -7.04 8.93 10.84
C GLN A 30 -7.39 10.14 9.96
N VAL A 31 -7.97 9.93 8.77
CA VAL A 31 -8.44 11.02 7.91
C VAL A 31 -9.63 11.76 8.54
N VAL A 32 -10.54 11.04 9.19
CA VAL A 32 -11.76 11.63 9.80
C VAL A 32 -11.48 12.27 11.15
N PHE A 33 -10.74 11.58 12.01
CA PHE A 33 -10.51 11.97 13.40
C PHE A 33 -9.15 12.66 13.64
N GLY A 34 -8.29 12.73 12.63
CA GLY A 34 -6.97 13.38 12.76
C GLY A 34 -6.10 12.74 13.83
N GLU A 35 -5.49 13.56 14.69
CA GLU A 35 -4.60 13.12 15.77
C GLU A 35 -5.32 12.31 16.86
N GLU A 36 -6.64 12.43 16.97
CA GLU A 36 -7.45 11.70 17.97
C GLU A 36 -7.68 10.22 17.58
N ALA A 37 -7.29 9.80 16.38
CA ALA A 37 -7.41 8.41 15.93
C ALA A 37 -6.50 7.42 16.70
N GLY A 38 -5.62 7.93 17.57
CA GLY A 38 -4.79 7.14 18.50
C GLY A 38 -3.60 6.42 17.87
N MET A 39 -3.57 6.26 16.55
CA MET A 39 -2.45 5.66 15.82
C MET A 39 -2.12 6.47 14.57
N ASN A 40 -0.84 6.83 14.41
CA ASN A 40 -0.34 7.52 13.22
C ASN A 40 -0.04 6.53 12.07
N VAL A 41 -1.09 5.92 11.52
CA VAL A 41 -1.00 4.93 10.44
C VAL A 41 -0.41 5.53 9.16
N ILE A 42 -0.84 6.74 8.77
CA ILE A 42 -0.33 7.42 7.57
C ILE A 42 1.17 7.70 7.72
N GLY A 43 1.62 8.21 8.88
CA GLY A 43 3.04 8.43 9.16
C GLY A 43 3.85 7.13 9.14
N ASN A 44 3.30 6.04 9.70
CA ASN A 44 3.95 4.73 9.67
C ASN A 44 4.10 4.19 8.24
N ILE A 45 3.08 4.34 7.39
CA ILE A 45 3.15 3.97 5.97
C ILE A 45 4.19 4.83 5.24
N GLN A 46 4.23 6.14 5.50
CA GLN A 46 5.23 7.03 4.93
C GLN A 46 6.66 6.62 5.35
N ALA A 47 6.88 6.26 6.61
CA ALA A 47 8.20 5.80 7.08
C ALA A 47 8.67 4.54 6.32
N ILE A 48 7.76 3.58 6.10
CA ILE A 48 8.04 2.38 5.31
C ILE A 48 8.40 2.77 3.87
N VAL A 49 7.57 3.57 3.22
CA VAL A 49 7.81 4.00 1.82
C VAL A 49 9.13 4.75 1.71
N ASN A 50 9.41 5.69 2.61
CA ASN A 50 10.66 6.47 2.63
C ASN A 50 11.89 5.54 2.80
N GLY A 51 11.76 4.45 3.54
CA GLY A 51 12.80 3.42 3.63
C GLY A 51 13.07 2.70 2.30
N PHE A 52 12.07 2.59 1.43
CA PHE A 52 12.21 1.98 0.10
C PHE A 52 12.72 2.95 -0.97
N VAL A 53 12.26 4.20 -0.97
CA VAL A 53 12.63 5.17 -2.01
C VAL A 53 13.93 5.94 -1.70
N GLY A 54 14.39 5.87 -0.45
CA GLY A 54 15.55 6.60 0.05
C GLY A 54 15.19 7.96 0.65
N PRO A 55 16.01 8.49 1.57
CA PRO A 55 15.68 9.66 2.39
C PRO A 55 15.46 10.97 1.60
N THR A 56 15.91 11.03 0.34
CA THR A 56 15.74 12.17 -0.56
C THR A 56 14.58 12.02 -1.53
N ALA A 57 13.94 10.85 -1.60
CA ALA A 57 12.79 10.62 -2.47
C ALA A 57 11.51 10.69 -1.64
N SER A 58 10.53 11.47 -2.12
CA SER A 58 9.22 11.56 -1.45
C SER A 58 8.24 10.55 -2.03
N LEU A 59 7.28 10.11 -1.22
CA LEU A 59 6.11 9.35 -1.69
C LEU A 59 5.42 10.03 -2.88
N ALA A 60 5.39 11.38 -2.90
CA ALA A 60 4.86 12.12 -4.04
C ALA A 60 5.64 11.85 -5.33
N GLY A 61 6.98 11.78 -5.28
CA GLY A 61 7.81 11.40 -6.43
C GLY A 61 7.51 10.00 -6.96
N LEU A 62 7.29 9.02 -6.07
CA LEU A 62 6.87 7.67 -6.45
C LEU A 62 5.48 7.65 -7.10
N ILE A 63 4.51 8.35 -6.50
CA ILE A 63 3.14 8.47 -7.04
C ILE A 63 3.18 9.15 -8.43
N THR A 64 3.95 10.23 -8.59
CA THR A 64 4.12 10.91 -9.88
C THR A 64 4.72 9.97 -10.93
N LEU A 65 5.72 9.17 -10.57
CA LEU A 65 6.30 8.17 -11.48
C LEU A 65 5.26 7.12 -11.90
N LEU A 66 4.50 6.58 -10.95
CA LEU A 66 3.43 5.61 -11.23
C LEU A 66 2.35 6.19 -12.14
N LEU A 67 1.97 7.46 -11.94
CA LEU A 67 1.02 8.16 -12.81
C LEU A 67 1.59 8.33 -14.23
N VAL A 68 2.84 8.77 -14.37
CA VAL A 68 3.49 8.91 -15.69
C VAL A 68 3.56 7.56 -16.41
N VAL A 69 4.00 6.51 -15.71
CA VAL A 69 4.06 5.16 -16.27
C VAL A 69 2.67 4.66 -16.67
N GLY A 70 1.64 4.89 -15.83
CA GLY A 70 0.26 4.53 -16.12
C GLY A 70 -0.29 5.26 -17.37
N LEU A 71 -0.02 6.56 -17.49
CA LEU A 71 -0.41 7.35 -18.66
C LEU A 71 0.29 6.86 -19.93
N LEU A 72 1.59 6.55 -19.88
CA LEU A 72 2.34 6.00 -21.04
C LEU A 72 1.80 4.63 -21.48
N GLN A 73 1.38 3.78 -20.54
CA GLN A 73 0.74 2.50 -20.87
C GLN A 73 -0.62 2.69 -21.53
N GLN A 74 -1.41 3.66 -21.06
CA GLN A 74 -2.71 3.99 -21.67
C GLN A 74 -2.55 4.44 -23.12
N GLN A 75 -1.57 5.32 -23.42
CA GLN A 75 -1.28 5.78 -24.79
C GLN A 75 -0.86 4.65 -25.75
N ASN A 76 -0.24 3.59 -25.23
CA ASN A 76 0.15 2.42 -26.02
C ASN A 76 -1.00 1.43 -26.24
N THR A 77 -2.10 1.55 -25.48
CA THR A 77 -3.28 0.69 -25.63
C THR A 77 -4.28 1.24 -26.66
N ASP A 78 -4.22 2.56 -26.92
CA ASP A 78 -5.04 3.25 -27.94
C ASP A 78 -4.38 3.27 -29.35
N LYS A 79 -3.36 2.44 -29.59
CA LYS A 79 -2.76 2.16 -30.91
C LYS A 79 -2.87 0.68 -31.25
#